data_AF-A0A2T4ULU7-F1
#
_entry.id   AF-A0A2T4ULU7-F1
#
_cell.length_a   1.000
_cell.length_b   1.000
_cell.length_c   1.000
_cell.angle_alpha   90.00
_cell.angle_beta   90.00
_cell.angle_gamma   90.00
#
_symmetry.space_group_name_H-M   'P 1'
#
loop_
_entity.id
_entity.type
_entity.pdbx_description
1 polymer ?
#
loop_
_entity_poly.entity_id
_entity_poly.type
_entity_poly.pdbx_seq_one_letter_code
_entity_poly.pdbx_strand_id
1 'polypeptide(L)'
;MATDLPPAPGPSGAPPQPQRLCPHCSTVSQTTARDCPFCRRSFHRRSNTAAIVVAIALGAVATVGSVTALLAATADEVDREINSEISTIQQDIEDEVARAQRQIEAEVRRLREQLPASGLSAP
;
A
#
# COMPACT_ATOMS: atom_id res chain seq x y z
N MET A 1 49.30 63.80 23.86
CA MET A 1 49.75 62.90 22.78
C MET A 1 48.68 61.84 22.64
N ALA A 2 47.68 62.09 21.78
CA ALA A 2 46.56 61.19 21.56
C ALA A 2 46.85 60.40 20.29
N THR A 3 46.89 59.07 20.40
CA THR A 3 47.10 58.16 19.28
C THR A 3 45.75 57.99 18.57
N ASP A 4 45.63 58.61 17.40
CA ASP A 4 44.54 58.41 16.45
C ASP A 4 44.65 56.98 15.88
N LEU A 5 43.72 56.09 16.24
CA LEU A 5 43.57 54.81 15.54
C LEU A 5 42.59 55.02 14.36
N PRO A 6 42.91 54.54 13.15
CA PRO A 6 41.98 54.61 12.03
C PRO A 6 40.71 53.78 12.30
N PRO A 7 39.52 54.24 11.88
CA PRO A 7 38.28 53.50 12.04
C PRO A 7 38.32 52.20 11.23
N ALA A 8 37.87 51.10 11.84
CA ALA A 8 37.68 49.83 11.17
C ALA A 8 36.77 50.01 9.93
N PRO A 9 37.08 49.39 8.77
CA PRO A 9 36.22 49.47 7.60
C PRO A 9 34.87 48.84 7.95
N GLY A 10 33.82 49.66 7.99
CA GLY A 10 32.45 49.22 8.18
C GLY A 10 31.97 48.31 7.04
N PRO A 11 30.92 47.51 7.27
CA PRO A 11 30.39 46.58 6.26
C PRO A 11 29.88 47.37 5.06
N SER A 12 30.65 47.33 3.96
CA SER A 12 30.24 47.89 2.69
C SER A 12 28.91 47.25 2.28
N GLY A 13 27.90 48.05 1.95
CA GLY A 13 26.52 47.64 1.63
C GLY A 13 26.36 46.81 0.34
N ALA A 14 27.36 46.02 -0.04
CA ALA A 14 27.25 45.00 -1.07
C ALA A 14 26.65 43.73 -0.45
N PRO A 15 25.67 43.06 -1.11
CA PRO A 15 25.13 41.80 -0.61
C PRO A 15 26.27 40.77 -0.48
N PRO A 16 26.30 39.98 0.60
CA PRO A 16 27.33 38.96 0.78
C PRO A 16 27.30 38.01 -0.42
N GLN A 17 28.45 37.85 -1.08
CA GLN A 17 28.57 36.90 -2.19
C GLN A 17 28.31 35.48 -1.66
N PRO A 18 27.55 34.64 -2.38
CA PRO A 18 27.25 33.29 -1.93
C PRO A 18 28.56 32.50 -1.77
N GLN A 19 28.75 31.95 -0.58
CA GLN A 19 29.89 31.10 -0.29
C GLN A 19 29.70 29.74 -0.98
N ARG A 20 30.57 29.39 -1.91
CA ARG A 20 30.52 28.11 -2.64
C ARG A 20 31.73 27.25 -2.30
N LEU A 21 31.49 25.97 -2.04
CA LEU A 21 32.53 24.96 -1.85
C LEU A 21 32.76 24.24 -3.19
N CYS A 22 34.00 24.23 -3.68
CA CYS A 22 34.33 23.47 -4.89
C CYS A 22 34.39 21.96 -4.59
N PRO A 23 33.64 21.10 -5.32
CA PRO A 23 33.65 19.65 -5.08
C PRO A 23 34.95 18.96 -5.51
N HIS A 24 35.86 19.66 -6.22
CA HIS A 24 37.09 19.09 -6.75
C HIS A 24 38.34 19.41 -5.94
N CYS A 25 38.50 20.66 -5.51
CA CYS A 25 39.68 21.11 -4.75
C CYS A 25 39.37 21.43 -3.29
N SER A 26 38.12 21.24 -2.84
CA SER A 26 37.64 21.52 -1.47
C SER A 26 37.88 22.95 -0.97
N THR A 27 38.23 23.87 -1.86
CA THR A 27 38.46 25.28 -1.52
C THR A 27 37.13 26.02 -1.46
N VAL A 28 36.97 26.84 -0.42
CA VAL A 28 35.84 27.75 -0.27
C VAL A 28 36.19 29.06 -0.97
N SER A 29 35.34 29.49 -1.90
CA SER A 29 35.49 30.76 -2.60
C SER A 29 34.21 31.57 -2.51
N GLN A 30 34.32 32.87 -2.22
CA GLN A 30 33.22 33.82 -2.27
C GLN A 30 33.13 34.38 -3.69
N THR A 31 32.38 33.70 -4.56
CA THR A 31 32.26 34.09 -5.97
C THR A 31 30.93 33.64 -6.57
N THR A 32 30.37 34.45 -7.46
CA THR A 32 29.22 34.11 -8.30
C THR A 32 29.60 33.37 -9.59
N ALA A 33 30.90 33.19 -9.88
CA ALA A 33 31.38 32.52 -11.07
C ALA A 33 30.87 31.07 -11.19
N ARG A 34 30.73 30.58 -12.42
CA ARG A 34 30.36 29.18 -12.72
C ARG A 34 31.50 28.19 -12.47
N ASP A 35 32.74 28.66 -12.51
CA ASP A 35 33.95 27.87 -12.37
C ASP A 35 34.79 28.31 -11.17
N CYS A 36 35.50 27.36 -10.58
CA CYS A 36 36.36 27.60 -9.43
C CYS A 36 37.60 28.41 -9.84
N PRO A 37 37.93 29.51 -9.15
CA PRO A 37 39.09 30.34 -9.49
C PRO A 37 40.44 29.62 -9.28
N PHE A 38 40.47 28.61 -8.41
CA PHE A 38 41.70 27.87 -8.07
C PHE A 38 42.01 26.74 -9.05
N CYS A 39 41.02 25.90 -9.35
CA CYS A 39 41.20 24.71 -10.20
C CYS A 39 40.55 24.80 -11.59
N ARG A 40 39.86 25.92 -11.90
CA ARG A 40 39.11 26.15 -13.15
C ARG A 40 38.05 25.10 -13.51
N ARG A 41 37.66 24.24 -12.56
CA ARG A 41 36.55 23.29 -12.77
C ARG A 41 35.22 23.91 -12.37
N SER A 42 34.16 23.48 -13.06
CA SER A 42 32.79 23.91 -12.75
C SER A 42 32.38 23.49 -11.33
N PHE A 43 31.54 24.31 -10.70
CA PHE A 43 30.87 23.96 -9.44
C PHE A 43 29.79 22.88 -9.61
N HIS A 44 29.53 22.37 -10.83
CA HIS A 44 28.54 21.32 -11.06
C HIS A 44 28.95 19.99 -10.45
N ARG A 45 28.23 19.58 -9.40
CA ARG A 45 28.24 18.20 -8.96
C ARG A 45 27.45 17.39 -9.98
N ARG A 46 28.06 16.35 -10.56
CA ARG A 46 27.37 15.37 -11.40
C ARG A 46 26.36 14.65 -10.51
N SER A 47 25.14 15.16 -10.45
CA SER A 47 24.10 14.60 -9.61
C SER A 47 23.54 13.37 -10.31
N ASN A 48 23.73 12.19 -9.71
CA ASN A 48 23.16 10.94 -10.22
C ASN A 48 21.65 10.85 -9.92
N THR A 49 20.93 11.97 -9.93
CA THR A 49 19.51 12.06 -9.60
C THR A 49 18.69 11.17 -10.49
N ALA A 50 19.02 11.10 -11.79
CA ALA A 50 18.38 10.18 -12.73
C ALA A 50 18.52 8.72 -12.28
N ALA A 51 19.71 8.29 -11.84
CA ALA A 51 19.93 6.93 -11.37
C ALA A 51 19.16 6.63 -10.07
N ILE A 52 19.07 7.61 -9.16
CA ILE A 52 18.30 7.47 -7.91
C ILE A 52 16.81 7.33 -8.22
N VAL A 53 16.27 8.16 -9.12
CA VAL A 53 14.86 8.10 -9.53
C VAL A 53 14.54 6.75 -10.17
N VAL A 54 15.41 6.25 -11.06
CA VAL A 54 15.24 4.93 -11.67
C VAL A 54 15.26 3.82 -10.62
N ALA A 55 16.19 3.87 -9.66
CA ALA A 55 16.26 2.88 -8.59
C ALA A 55 15.00 2.87 -7.72
N ILE A 56 14.46 4.04 -7.39
CA ILE A 56 13.20 4.17 -6.62
C ILE A 56 12.02 3.61 -7.42
N ALA A 57 11.93 3.94 -8.71
CA ALA A 57 10.85 3.45 -9.57
C ALA A 57 10.86 1.92 -9.69
N LEU A 58 12.05 1.33 -9.90
CA LEU A 58 12.22 -0.13 -9.95
C LEU A 58 11.85 -0.78 -8.61
N GLY A 59 12.23 -0.17 -7.49
CA GLY A 59 11.83 -0.63 -6.16
C GLY A 59 10.31 -0.64 -5.97
N ALA A 60 9.62 0.42 -6.38
CA ALA A 60 8.17 0.51 -6.30
C ALA A 60 7.45 -0.52 -7.19
N VAL A 61 7.94 -0.76 -8.40
CA VAL A 61 7.40 -1.78 -9.29
C VAL A 61 7.61 -3.18 -8.71
N ALA A 62 8.78 -3.45 -8.14
CA ALA A 62 9.07 -4.74 -7.52
C ALA A 62 8.18 -5.02 -6.30
N THR A 63 7.96 -4.04 -5.43
CA THR A 63 7.10 -4.22 -4.25
C THR A 63 5.64 -4.45 -4.64
N VAL A 64 5.10 -3.61 -5.52
CA VAL A 64 3.73 -3.78 -6.02
C VAL A 64 3.57 -5.11 -6.76
N GLY A 65 4.52 -5.43 -7.65
CA GLY A 65 4.51 -6.69 -8.41
C GLY A 65 4.54 -7.93 -7.51
N SER A 66 5.35 -7.91 -6.45
CA SER A 66 5.48 -9.03 -5.51
C SER A 66 4.17 -9.27 -4.74
N VAL A 67 3.54 -8.20 -4.26
CA VAL A 67 2.27 -8.28 -3.53
C VAL A 67 1.17 -8.82 -4.45
N THR A 68 1.05 -8.26 -5.66
CA THR A 68 0.05 -8.73 -6.64
C THR A 68 0.23 -10.19 -7.01
N ALA A 69 1.47 -10.67 -7.15
CA ALA A 69 1.75 -12.08 -7.45
C ALA A 69 1.33 -13.03 -6.31
N LEU A 70 1.56 -12.63 -5.06
CA LEU A 70 1.11 -13.39 -3.88
C LEU A 70 -0.42 -13.47 -3.82
N LEU A 71 -1.10 -12.34 -4.02
CA LEU A 71 -2.56 -12.28 -4.04
C LEU A 71 -3.16 -13.12 -5.18
N ALA A 72 -2.57 -13.08 -6.38
CA ALA A 72 -3.01 -13.88 -7.52
C ALA A 72 -2.86 -15.39 -7.24
N ALA A 73 -1.74 -15.80 -6.66
CA ALA A 73 -1.51 -17.21 -6.31
C ALA A 73 -2.51 -17.72 -5.26
N THR A 74 -2.96 -16.86 -4.34
CA THR A 74 -3.98 -17.23 -3.36
C THR A 74 -5.40 -17.22 -3.93
N ALA A 75 -5.67 -16.43 -4.96
CA ALA A 75 -6.99 -16.35 -5.57
C ALA A 75 -7.37 -17.68 -6.26
N ASP A 76 -6.43 -18.30 -6.96
CA ASP A 76 -6.65 -19.59 -7.63
C ASP A 76 -6.97 -20.73 -6.65
N GLU A 77 -6.50 -20.64 -5.40
CA GLU A 77 -6.77 -21.63 -4.35
C GLU A 77 -8.12 -21.37 -3.69
N VAL A 78 -8.45 -20.09 -3.43
CA VAL A 78 -9.73 -19.68 -2.83
C VAL A 78 -10.92 -19.98 -3.76
N ASP A 79 -10.78 -19.81 -5.08
CA ASP A 79 -11.84 -20.16 -6.04
C ASP A 79 -12.12 -21.68 -6.08
N ARG A 80 -11.13 -22.52 -5.75
CA ARG A 80 -11.32 -23.98 -5.67
C ARG A 80 -11.99 -24.39 -4.37
N GLU A 81 -11.63 -23.77 -3.25
CA GLU A 81 -12.23 -24.06 -1.94
C GLU A 81 -13.71 -23.67 -1.92
N ILE A 82 -14.05 -22.46 -2.42
CA ILE A 82 -15.42 -21.94 -2.44
C ILE A 82 -16.37 -22.81 -3.27
N ASN A 83 -15.92 -23.34 -4.41
CA ASN A 83 -16.75 -24.21 -5.24
C ASN A 83 -17.02 -25.58 -4.58
N SER A 84 -16.14 -26.05 -3.69
CA SER A 84 -16.33 -27.31 -2.98
C SER A 84 -17.28 -27.19 -1.77
N GLU A 85 -17.30 -26.02 -1.12
CA GLU A 85 -18.21 -25.75 0.00
C GLU A 85 -19.65 -25.51 -0.48
N ILE A 86 -19.85 -24.86 -1.63
CA ILE A 86 -21.20 -24.59 -2.16
C ILE A 86 -21.93 -25.88 -2.56
N SER A 87 -21.23 -26.87 -3.13
CA SER A 87 -21.86 -28.15 -3.48
C SER A 87 -22.29 -28.94 -2.26
N THR A 88 -21.50 -28.89 -1.20
CA THR A 88 -21.77 -29.62 0.04
C THR A 88 -22.96 -29.01 0.78
N ILE A 89 -23.06 -27.68 0.82
CA ILE A 89 -24.16 -26.97 1.48
C ILE A 89 -25.49 -27.15 0.72
N GLN A 90 -25.49 -27.12 -0.61
CA GLN A 90 -26.72 -27.36 -1.39
C GLN A 90 -27.26 -28.77 -1.17
N GLN A 91 -26.36 -29.76 -1.11
CA GLN A 91 -26.76 -31.15 -0.95
C GLN A 91 -27.32 -31.43 0.45
N ASP A 92 -26.75 -30.81 1.49
CA ASP A 92 -27.24 -30.96 2.87
C ASP A 92 -28.62 -30.31 3.06
N ILE A 93 -28.86 -29.15 2.43
CA ILE A 93 -30.16 -28.46 2.45
C ILE A 93 -31.24 -29.29 1.75
N GLU A 94 -30.95 -29.86 0.58
CA GLU A 94 -31.92 -30.72 -0.12
C GLU A 94 -32.28 -31.96 0.71
N ASP A 95 -31.29 -32.55 1.38
CA ASP A 95 -31.48 -33.69 2.26
C ASP A 95 -32.31 -33.35 3.50
N GLU A 96 -32.05 -32.19 4.12
CA GLU A 96 -32.83 -31.70 5.26
C GLU A 96 -34.28 -31.39 4.88
N VAL A 97 -34.51 -30.73 3.74
CA VAL A 97 -35.86 -30.45 3.25
C VAL A 97 -36.62 -31.75 2.96
N ALA A 98 -35.98 -32.73 2.34
CA ALA A 98 -36.59 -34.04 2.08
C ALA A 98 -36.90 -34.81 3.37
N ARG A 99 -36.05 -34.70 4.41
CA ARG A 99 -36.32 -35.29 5.74
C ARG A 99 -37.49 -34.58 6.43
N ALA A 100 -37.52 -33.25 6.41
CA ALA A 100 -38.59 -32.45 7.00
C ALA A 100 -39.95 -32.76 6.36
N GLN A 101 -40.02 -32.85 5.03
CA GLN A 101 -41.25 -33.22 4.32
C GLN A 101 -41.76 -34.61 4.71
N ARG A 102 -40.87 -35.61 4.77
CA ARG A 102 -41.24 -36.97 5.21
C ARG A 102 -41.76 -37.00 6.64
N GLN A 103 -41.17 -36.20 7.53
CA GLN A 103 -41.60 -36.10 8.92
C GLN A 103 -42.99 -35.47 9.03
N ILE A 104 -43.24 -34.38 8.29
CA ILE A 104 -44.55 -33.72 8.23
C ILE A 104 -45.61 -34.68 7.66
N GLU A 105 -45.33 -35.40 6.58
CA GLU A 105 -46.28 -36.37 6.01
C GLU A 105 -46.60 -37.52 6.98
N ALA A 106 -45.60 -38.02 7.70
CA ALA A 106 -45.79 -39.07 8.70
C ALA A 106 -46.67 -38.58 9.86
N GLU A 107 -46.46 -37.33 10.31
CA GLU A 107 -47.22 -36.73 11.39
C GLU A 107 -48.67 -36.45 10.97
N VAL A 108 -48.88 -35.86 9.79
CA VAL A 108 -50.21 -35.65 9.21
C VAL A 108 -50.97 -36.96 9.06
N ARG A 109 -50.29 -38.03 8.61
CA ARG A 109 -50.89 -39.37 8.52
C ARG A 109 -51.33 -39.89 9.88
N ARG A 110 -50.46 -39.79 10.90
CA ARG A 110 -50.80 -40.18 12.28
C ARG A 110 -52.00 -39.42 12.83
N LEU A 111 -52.04 -38.11 12.66
CA LEU A 111 -53.21 -37.32 13.08
C LEU A 111 -54.46 -37.79 12.34
N ARG A 112 -54.39 -37.99 11.02
CA ARG A 112 -55.53 -38.45 10.22
C ARG A 112 -56.04 -39.83 10.63
N GLU A 113 -55.16 -40.72 11.09
CA GLU A 113 -55.52 -42.03 11.63
C GLU A 113 -56.10 -41.96 13.06
N GLN A 114 -55.79 -40.91 13.82
CA GLN A 114 -56.37 -40.65 15.15
C GLN A 114 -57.73 -39.92 15.07
N LEU A 115 -57.95 -39.11 14.03
CA LEU A 115 -59.19 -38.39 13.81
C LEU A 115 -60.45 -39.20 13.42
N PRO A 116 -60.44 -40.47 12.97
CA PRO A 116 -61.68 -41.21 12.71
C PRO A 116 -62.34 -41.73 13.99
N ALA A 117 -61.70 -41.61 15.15
CA ALA A 117 -62.26 -42.06 16.44
C ALA A 117 -62.97 -40.96 17.26
N SER A 118 -62.72 -39.67 16.96
CA SER A 118 -63.17 -38.54 17.79
C SER A 118 -64.28 -37.67 17.14
N GLY A 119 -64.74 -38.02 15.92
CA GLY A 119 -65.71 -37.24 15.15
C GLY A 119 -67.18 -37.69 15.20
N LEU A 120 -67.55 -38.66 16.04
CA LEU A 120 -68.93 -39.19 16.11
C LEU A 120 -69.49 -39.20 17.54
N SER A 121 -69.56 -38.03 18.16
CA SER A 121 -70.53 -37.76 19.24
C SER A 121 -70.85 -36.26 19.29
N ALA A 122 -71.63 -35.79 18.32
CA ALA A 122 -72.37 -34.53 18.46
C ALA A 122 -73.76 -34.88 19.03
N PRO A 123 -74.21 -34.22 20.12
CA PRO A 123 -75.55 -34.41 20.70
C PRO A 123 -76.66 -33.81 19.82
#